data_AF-F9RA13-F1
#
_entry.id   AF-F9RA13-F1
#
_cell.length_a   1.000
_cell.length_b   1.000
_cell.length_c   1.000
_cell.angle_alpha   90.00
_cell.angle_beta   90.00
_cell.angle_gamma   90.00
#
_symmetry.space_group_name_H-M   'P 1'
#
loop_
_entity.id
_entity.type
_entity.pdbx_description
1 polymer ?
#
loop_
_entity_poly.entity_id
_entity_poly.type
_entity_poly.pdbx_seq_one_letter_code
_entity_poly.pdbx_strand_id
1 'polypeptide(L)'
;MPKQPTVTQIEFPTFSTVAGKETGHYYRDTFAFDTCQSSDLNATKVYHAIFGYLPKTVVYAMKVRNSIVKWLGFSTAGTEIALPIEEIKQGNKAGFLTIETVTPNEVVTFASEKNMDIWLSVLEVTPGQYAISSLVNLKTRMGRAYMVIIKPFHKIIARYCIVQALKTQRIPN
;
A
#
# COMPACT_ATOMS: atom_id res chain seq x y z
N MET A 1 12.26 -21.44 -17.85
CA MET A 1 11.15 -21.07 -16.95
C MET A 1 11.25 -19.59 -16.67
N PRO A 2 10.18 -18.78 -16.79
CA PRO A 2 10.24 -17.38 -16.36
C PRO A 2 10.59 -17.34 -14.87
N LYS A 3 11.60 -16.54 -14.53
CA LYS A 3 12.05 -16.36 -13.14
C LYS A 3 10.88 -15.81 -12.33
N GLN A 4 10.58 -16.40 -11.17
CA GLN A 4 9.48 -15.86 -10.35
C GLN A 4 9.82 -14.42 -9.92
N PRO A 5 8.86 -13.48 -10.00
CA PRO A 5 9.07 -12.13 -9.51
C PRO A 5 9.48 -12.19 -8.04
N THR A 6 10.63 -11.60 -7.74
CA THR A 6 11.20 -11.62 -6.38
C THR A 6 10.76 -10.36 -5.65
N VAL A 7 9.93 -10.53 -4.62
CA VAL A 7 9.51 -9.44 -3.72
C VAL A 7 10.20 -9.65 -2.38
N THR A 8 11.08 -8.72 -2.00
CA THR A 8 11.85 -8.77 -0.76
C THR A 8 11.31 -7.78 0.25
N GLN A 9 11.45 -8.09 1.54
CA GLN A 9 11.18 -7.09 2.57
C GLN A 9 12.49 -6.33 2.83
N ILE A 10 12.45 -5.02 2.81
CA ILE A 10 13.61 -4.15 3.03
C ILE A 10 13.36 -3.23 4.24
N GLU A 11 14.37 -2.45 4.61
CA GLU A 11 14.21 -1.36 5.57
C GLU A 11 13.33 -0.24 5.00
N PHE A 12 12.72 0.53 5.90
CA PHE A 12 11.84 1.63 5.49
C PHE A 12 12.66 2.74 4.81
N PRO A 13 12.33 3.15 3.57
CA PRO A 13 13.14 4.11 2.83
C PRO A 13 13.13 5.48 3.51
N THR A 14 14.31 5.97 3.90
CA THR A 14 14.46 7.25 4.63
C THR A 14 14.18 8.48 3.77
N PHE A 15 14.22 8.34 2.44
CA PHE A 15 13.92 9.39 1.46
C PHE A 15 12.46 9.39 1.00
N SER A 16 11.63 8.45 1.49
CA SER A 16 10.18 8.56 1.32
C SER A 16 9.66 9.82 2.03
N THR A 17 8.72 10.53 1.43
CA THR A 17 8.02 11.64 2.11
C THR A 17 7.21 11.19 3.33
N VAL A 18 7.03 9.88 3.54
CA VAL A 18 6.39 9.29 4.71
C VAL A 18 7.37 9.08 5.88
N ALA A 19 8.68 9.03 5.61
CA ALA A 19 9.69 8.84 6.65
C ALA A 19 9.66 10.00 7.66
N GLY A 20 9.69 9.69 8.95
CA GLY A 20 9.61 10.67 10.03
C GLY A 20 8.18 11.07 10.43
N LYS A 21 7.15 10.59 9.74
CA LYS A 21 5.75 10.78 10.15
C LYS A 21 5.33 9.86 11.31
N GLU A 22 6.16 8.90 11.70
CA GLU A 22 5.87 7.99 12.80
C GLU A 22 5.73 8.71 14.15
N THR A 23 4.76 8.30 14.96
CA THR A 23 4.54 8.88 16.29
C THR A 23 4.32 7.79 17.34
N GLY A 24 4.99 7.91 18.49
CA GLY A 24 4.81 7.05 19.66
C GLY A 24 4.79 5.56 19.33
N HIS A 25 3.59 4.96 19.31
CA HIS A 25 3.40 3.57 18.89
C HIS A 25 3.07 3.50 17.40
N TYR A 26 3.91 2.83 16.63
CA TYR A 26 3.69 2.68 15.20
C TYR A 26 4.05 1.28 14.67
N TYR A 27 3.55 0.98 13.49
CA TYR A 27 3.95 -0.15 12.67
C TYR A 27 4.46 0.35 11.33
N ARG A 28 5.51 -0.30 10.81
CA ARG A 28 5.95 -0.10 9.44
C ARG A 28 6.42 -1.39 8.77
N ASP A 29 6.22 -1.48 7.48
CA ASP A 29 6.88 -2.45 6.61
C ASP A 29 7.11 -1.87 5.22
N THR A 30 8.06 -2.47 4.52
CA THR A 30 8.38 -2.12 3.14
C THR A 30 8.69 -3.38 2.36
N PHE A 31 8.11 -3.48 1.17
CA PHE A 31 8.37 -4.53 0.20
C PHE A 31 8.93 -3.93 -1.09
N ALA A 32 10.08 -4.40 -1.53
CA ALA A 32 10.72 -3.97 -2.75
C ALA A 32 10.67 -5.05 -3.83
N PHE A 33 10.70 -4.61 -5.08
CA PHE A 33 10.83 -5.47 -6.25
C PHE A 33 11.54 -4.73 -7.38
N ASP A 34 12.24 -5.50 -8.20
CA ASP A 34 12.89 -5.00 -9.41
C ASP A 34 11.94 -5.09 -10.61
N THR A 35 12.12 -4.18 -11.55
CA THR A 35 11.36 -4.08 -12.79
C THR A 35 12.32 -3.81 -13.95
N CYS A 36 11.99 -4.31 -15.15
CA CYS A 36 12.73 -3.91 -16.34
C CYS A 36 12.50 -2.41 -16.56
N GLN A 37 13.58 -1.61 -16.52
CA GLN A 37 13.49 -0.17 -16.70
C GLN A 37 12.82 0.15 -18.04
N SER A 38 11.61 0.69 -17.99
CA SER A 38 10.94 1.26 -19.15
C SER A 38 10.93 2.77 -19.00
N SER A 39 11.14 3.50 -20.09
CA SER A 39 11.18 4.97 -20.09
C SER A 39 9.85 5.62 -19.67
N ASP A 40 8.79 4.83 -19.56
CA ASP A 40 7.43 5.29 -19.34
C ASP A 40 6.85 4.81 -17.99
N LEU A 41 7.58 4.00 -17.22
CA LEU A 41 7.14 3.56 -15.88
C LEU A 41 7.44 4.66 -14.85
N ASN A 42 6.46 4.94 -13.98
CA ASN A 42 6.59 5.90 -12.88
C ASN A 42 5.75 5.44 -11.68
N ALA A 43 5.87 6.13 -10.55
CA ALA A 43 5.18 5.74 -9.31
C ALA A 43 3.65 5.69 -9.47
N THR A 44 3.05 6.59 -10.26
CA THR A 44 1.60 6.57 -10.56
C THR A 44 1.18 5.30 -11.27
N LYS A 45 1.93 4.87 -12.29
CA LYS A 45 1.65 3.62 -13.01
C LYS A 45 1.86 2.41 -12.15
N VAL A 46 2.90 2.38 -11.31
CA VAL A 46 3.13 1.28 -10.37
C VAL A 46 2.01 1.22 -9.33
N TYR A 47 1.60 2.37 -8.77
CA TYR A 47 0.46 2.46 -7.86
C TYR A 47 -0.81 1.90 -8.52
N HIS A 48 -1.15 2.38 -9.71
CA HIS A 48 -2.31 1.89 -10.47
C HIS A 48 -2.21 0.39 -10.76
N ALA A 49 -1.04 -0.06 -11.19
CA ALA A 49 -0.77 -1.45 -11.51
C ALA A 49 -0.93 -2.38 -10.30
N ILE A 50 -0.79 -1.91 -9.06
CA ILE A 50 -0.98 -2.73 -7.86
C ILE A 50 -2.41 -2.54 -7.31
N PHE A 51 -2.81 -1.31 -7.04
CA PHE A 51 -4.04 -0.99 -6.29
C PHE A 51 -5.27 -0.82 -7.19
N GLY A 52 -5.08 -0.49 -8.47
CA GLY A 52 -6.16 -0.42 -9.47
C GLY A 52 -6.74 -1.80 -9.82
N TYR A 53 -6.00 -2.89 -9.57
CA TYR A 53 -6.53 -4.25 -9.75
C TYR A 53 -6.12 -5.16 -8.59
N LEU A 54 -6.80 -4.98 -7.46
CA LEU A 54 -6.69 -5.89 -6.34
C LEU A 54 -7.23 -7.28 -6.71
N PRO A 55 -6.54 -8.37 -6.32
CA PRO A 55 -7.04 -9.72 -6.51
C PRO A 55 -8.41 -9.92 -5.85
N LYS A 56 -9.32 -10.66 -6.49
CA LYS A 56 -10.68 -10.93 -5.96
C LYS A 56 -10.65 -11.53 -4.55
N THR A 57 -9.67 -12.38 -4.25
CA THR A 57 -9.47 -12.96 -2.91
C THR A 57 -9.12 -11.91 -1.86
N VAL A 58 -8.33 -10.90 -2.21
CA VAL A 58 -8.01 -9.76 -1.33
C VAL A 58 -9.25 -8.91 -1.09
N VAL A 59 -10.01 -8.59 -2.14
CA VAL A 59 -11.28 -7.85 -2.01
C VAL A 59 -12.24 -8.59 -1.09
N TYR A 60 -12.35 -9.92 -1.21
CA TYR A 60 -13.16 -10.74 -0.31
C TYR A 60 -12.64 -10.71 1.13
N ALA A 61 -11.33 -10.86 1.35
CA ALA A 61 -10.72 -10.78 2.67
C ALA A 61 -11.00 -9.43 3.36
N MET A 62 -10.96 -8.32 2.61
CA MET A 62 -11.31 -6.99 3.12
C MET A 62 -12.78 -6.90 3.54
N LYS A 63 -13.70 -7.53 2.79
CA LYS A 63 -15.13 -7.61 3.17
C LYS A 63 -15.32 -8.39 4.47
N VAL A 64 -14.65 -9.55 4.61
CA VAL A 64 -14.69 -10.35 5.85
C VAL A 64 -14.15 -9.54 7.03
N ARG A 65 -13.00 -8.89 6.86
CA ARG A 65 -12.42 -7.98 7.87
C ARG A 65 -13.43 -6.93 8.30
N ASN A 66 -14.11 -6.30 7.34
CA ASN A 66 -15.08 -5.24 7.64
C ASN A 66 -16.26 -5.76 8.46
N SER A 67 -16.75 -6.98 8.20
CA SER A 67 -17.81 -7.58 9.00
C SER A 67 -17.39 -7.85 10.45
N ILE A 68 -16.14 -8.23 10.68
CA ILE A 68 -15.60 -8.49 12.03
C ILE A 68 -15.41 -7.18 12.81
N VAL A 69 -14.84 -6.17 12.17
CA VAL A 69 -14.39 -4.93 12.83
C VAL A 69 -15.46 -3.84 12.92
N LYS A 70 -16.63 -4.03 12.28
CA LYS A 70 -17.73 -3.05 12.28
C LYS A 70 -18.12 -2.58 13.69
N TRP A 71 -18.07 -3.49 14.66
CA TRP A 71 -18.42 -3.24 16.06
C TRP A 71 -17.26 -2.68 16.89
N LEU A 72 -16.05 -2.71 16.35
CA LEU A 72 -14.81 -2.29 17.02
C LEU A 72 -14.43 -0.83 16.69
N GLY A 73 -15.32 -0.08 16.02
CA GLY A 73 -15.13 1.33 15.72
C GLY A 73 -14.04 1.61 14.66
N PHE A 74 -13.75 0.63 13.79
CA PHE A 74 -12.94 0.85 12.60
C PHE A 74 -13.83 1.20 11.41
N SER A 75 -13.40 2.13 10.56
CA SER A 75 -14.10 2.39 9.32
C SER A 75 -14.20 1.12 8.47
N THR A 76 -15.39 0.91 7.93
CA THR A 76 -15.72 -0.17 6.97
C THR A 76 -15.95 0.39 5.57
N ALA A 77 -15.81 1.71 5.39
CA ALA A 77 -15.98 2.36 4.09
C ALA A 77 -14.74 2.09 3.20
N GLY A 78 -14.97 1.93 1.89
CA GLY A 78 -13.90 2.00 0.88
C GLY A 78 -13.07 0.72 0.69
N THR A 79 -13.70 -0.44 0.47
CA THR A 79 -12.99 -1.60 -0.10
C THR A 79 -12.52 -1.37 -1.53
N GLU A 80 -13.06 -0.35 -2.18
CA GLU A 80 -12.71 0.09 -3.54
C GLU A 80 -11.61 1.15 -3.44
N ILE A 81 -10.37 0.70 -3.22
CA ILE A 81 -9.18 1.56 -3.35
C ILE A 81 -8.67 1.65 -4.79
N ALA A 82 -9.33 0.94 -5.71
CA ALA A 82 -9.04 1.02 -7.12
C ALA A 82 -9.54 2.36 -7.66
N LEU A 83 -8.66 3.11 -8.30
CA LEU A 83 -8.98 4.32 -9.03
C LEU A 83 -8.52 4.17 -10.48
N PRO A 84 -9.24 4.76 -11.45
CA PRO A 84 -8.68 5.01 -12.77
C PRO A 84 -7.35 5.75 -12.66
N ILE A 85 -6.41 5.50 -13.56
CA ILE A 85 -5.08 6.10 -13.50
C ILE A 85 -5.13 7.64 -13.56
N GLU A 86 -6.09 8.19 -14.30
CA GLU A 86 -6.33 9.63 -14.48
C GLU A 86 -6.85 10.30 -13.19
N GLU A 87 -7.38 9.51 -12.26
CA GLU A 87 -7.88 9.96 -10.95
C GLU A 87 -6.83 9.84 -9.85
N ILE A 88 -5.62 9.34 -10.15
CA ILE A 88 -4.49 9.34 -9.22
C ILE A 88 -3.88 10.75 -9.18
N LYS A 89 -4.55 11.64 -8.48
CA LYS A 89 -4.20 13.06 -8.32
C LYS A 89 -4.27 13.44 -6.85
N GLN A 90 -3.39 14.35 -6.43
CA GLN A 90 -3.40 14.86 -5.06
C GLN A 90 -4.78 15.41 -4.69
N GLY A 91 -5.28 15.05 -3.51
CA GLY A 91 -6.60 15.41 -3.00
C GLY A 91 -7.71 14.41 -3.33
N ASN A 92 -7.57 13.57 -4.36
CA ASN A 92 -8.56 12.56 -4.71
C ASN A 92 -8.58 11.41 -3.69
N LYS A 93 -9.68 10.65 -3.65
CA LYS A 93 -9.88 9.54 -2.70
C LYS A 93 -9.84 8.18 -3.38
N ALA A 94 -8.99 7.28 -2.89
CA ALA A 94 -8.96 5.85 -3.19
C ALA A 94 -9.58 5.09 -2.01
N GLY A 95 -10.89 4.82 -2.08
CA GLY A 95 -11.63 4.28 -0.96
C GLY A 95 -11.64 5.24 0.24
N PHE A 96 -11.09 4.80 1.39
CA PHE A 96 -10.95 5.65 2.57
C PHE A 96 -9.62 6.44 2.61
N LEU A 97 -8.71 6.16 1.69
CA LEU A 97 -7.42 6.83 1.59
C LEU A 97 -7.53 8.08 0.70
N THR A 98 -6.95 9.19 1.13
CA THR A 98 -6.75 10.40 0.32
C THR A 98 -5.36 10.38 -0.28
N ILE A 99 -5.23 10.71 -1.55
CA ILE A 99 -3.93 10.86 -2.22
C ILE A 99 -3.28 12.14 -1.69
N GLU A 100 -2.22 11.99 -0.91
CA GLU A 100 -1.50 13.08 -0.24
C GLU A 100 -0.42 13.69 -1.15
N THR A 101 0.25 12.85 -1.96
CA THR A 101 1.35 13.27 -2.82
C THR A 101 1.36 12.46 -4.11
N VAL A 102 1.59 13.13 -5.23
CA VAL A 102 1.82 12.51 -6.54
C VAL A 102 3.02 13.22 -7.19
N THR A 103 4.10 12.47 -7.36
CA THR A 103 5.31 12.91 -8.07
C THR A 103 5.74 11.81 -9.05
N PRO A 104 6.70 12.06 -9.96
CA PRO A 104 7.20 11.00 -10.83
C PRO A 104 7.73 9.78 -10.06
N ASN A 105 8.35 10.01 -8.89
CA ASN A 105 9.06 8.98 -8.14
C ASN A 105 8.27 8.45 -6.94
N GLU A 106 7.25 9.16 -6.46
CA GLU A 106 6.48 8.75 -5.29
C GLU A 106 4.99 9.09 -5.39
N VAL A 107 4.14 8.12 -5.05
CA VAL A 107 2.72 8.32 -4.75
C VAL A 107 2.48 7.93 -3.29
N VAL A 108 1.89 8.85 -2.53
CA VAL A 108 1.53 8.62 -1.12
C VAL A 108 0.03 8.78 -0.95
N THR A 109 -0.58 7.85 -0.24
CA THR A 109 -1.94 7.99 0.26
C THR A 109 -1.99 7.95 1.78
N PHE A 110 -3.00 8.61 2.33
CA PHE A 110 -3.14 8.85 3.76
C PHE A 110 -4.60 8.68 4.19
N ALA A 111 -4.81 8.08 5.36
CA ALA A 111 -6.07 8.13 6.07
C ALA A 111 -5.86 8.41 7.56
N SER A 112 -6.65 9.32 8.10
CA SER A 112 -6.75 9.54 9.54
C SER A 112 -8.02 8.90 10.09
N GLU A 113 -7.85 7.82 10.83
CA GLU A 113 -8.94 7.06 11.44
C GLU A 113 -8.93 7.25 12.96
N LYS A 114 -10.05 6.91 13.63
CA LYS A 114 -10.16 7.00 15.10
C LYS A 114 -9.03 6.26 15.83
N ASN A 115 -8.69 5.06 15.35
CA ASN A 115 -7.75 4.16 16.03
C ASN A 115 -6.31 4.26 15.52
N MET A 116 -6.11 4.84 14.34
CA MET A 116 -4.80 4.88 13.67
C MET A 116 -4.73 5.94 12.58
N ASP A 117 -3.52 6.37 12.26
CA ASP A 117 -3.21 7.02 10.99
C ASP A 117 -2.51 6.02 10.08
N ILE A 118 -2.83 6.03 8.79
CA ILE A 118 -2.33 5.06 7.83
C ILE A 118 -1.74 5.82 6.64
N TRP A 119 -0.48 5.56 6.33
CA TRP A 119 0.16 5.95 5.09
C TRP A 119 0.53 4.73 4.26
N LEU A 120 0.41 4.88 2.96
CA LEU A 120 0.87 3.93 1.96
C LEU A 120 1.66 4.69 0.91
N SER A 121 2.91 4.30 0.68
CA SER A 121 3.79 4.90 -0.31
C SER A 121 4.17 3.88 -1.38
N VAL A 122 4.16 4.31 -2.64
CA VAL A 122 4.82 3.66 -3.77
C VAL A 122 5.96 4.57 -4.20
N LEU A 123 7.19 4.11 -4.02
CA LEU A 123 8.39 4.91 -4.20
C LEU A 123 9.38 4.21 -5.14
N GLU A 124 9.90 4.94 -6.12
CA GLU A 124 11.10 4.52 -6.85
C GLU A 124 12.33 4.76 -5.99
N VAL A 125 13.00 3.68 -5.59
CA VAL A 125 14.16 3.73 -4.68
C VAL A 125 15.44 4.00 -5.48
N THR A 126 15.58 3.30 -6.59
CA THR A 126 16.61 3.47 -7.60
C THR A 126 15.98 3.22 -8.97
N PRO A 127 16.57 3.69 -10.07
CA PRO A 127 16.07 3.38 -11.40
C PRO A 127 15.81 1.88 -11.57
N GLY A 128 14.56 1.50 -11.86
CA GLY A 128 14.16 0.09 -12.04
C GLY A 128 13.90 -0.69 -10.75
N GLN A 129 13.84 -0.05 -9.58
CA GLN A 129 13.44 -0.67 -8.32
C GLN A 129 12.40 0.18 -7.59
N TYR A 130 11.27 -0.45 -7.25
CA TYR A 130 10.19 0.20 -6.51
C TYR A 130 9.99 -0.45 -5.15
N ALA A 131 9.63 0.37 -4.16
CA ALA A 131 9.30 -0.03 -2.81
C ALA A 131 7.89 0.43 -2.43
N ILE A 132 7.13 -0.49 -1.85
CA ILE A 132 5.78 -0.27 -1.34
C ILE A 132 5.90 -0.27 0.18
N SER A 133 5.60 0.86 0.80
CA SER A 133 5.76 1.05 2.23
C SER A 133 4.43 1.34 2.91
N SER A 134 4.16 0.67 4.03
CA SER A 134 3.05 1.02 4.92
C SER A 134 3.60 1.62 6.20
N LEU A 135 3.05 2.74 6.64
CA LEU A 135 3.25 3.29 7.98
C LEU A 135 1.90 3.44 8.68
N VAL A 136 1.81 2.94 9.90
CA VAL A 136 0.58 3.03 10.71
C VAL A 136 0.91 3.58 12.09
N ASN A 137 0.47 4.80 12.41
CA ASN A 137 0.53 5.31 13.77
C ASN A 137 -0.67 4.81 14.56
N LEU A 138 -0.46 4.27 15.75
CA LEU A 138 -1.45 3.55 16.55
C LEU A 138 -1.94 4.43 17.71
N LYS A 139 -2.94 5.26 17.43
CA LYS A 139 -3.51 6.27 18.36
C LYS A 139 -4.07 5.67 19.63
N THR A 140 -4.69 4.48 19.56
CA THR A 140 -5.44 3.88 20.68
C THR A 140 -4.92 2.49 21.04
N ARG A 141 -5.21 2.04 22.28
CA ARG A 141 -4.94 0.65 22.72
C ARG A 141 -5.65 -0.37 21.83
N MET A 142 -6.86 -0.05 21.36
CA MET A 142 -7.61 -0.88 20.43
C MET A 142 -6.89 -1.00 19.08
N GLY A 143 -6.39 0.12 18.54
CA GLY A 143 -5.57 0.12 17.33
C GLY A 143 -4.32 -0.74 17.47
N ARG A 144 -3.64 -0.66 18.62
CA ARG A 144 -2.47 -1.50 18.92
C ARG A 144 -2.79 -2.99 18.94
N ALA A 145 -3.82 -3.40 19.70
CA ALA A 145 -4.24 -4.80 19.77
C ALA A 145 -4.67 -5.33 18.39
N TYR A 146 -5.42 -4.52 17.64
CA TYR A 146 -5.83 -4.85 16.29
C TYR A 146 -4.65 -5.06 15.34
N MET A 147 -3.65 -4.16 15.38
CA MET A 147 -2.47 -4.25 14.52
C MET A 147 -1.68 -5.56 14.74
N VAL A 148 -1.58 -6.03 15.98
CA VAL A 148 -0.93 -7.31 16.29
C VAL A 148 -1.60 -8.47 15.55
N ILE A 149 -2.94 -8.48 15.51
CA ILE A 149 -3.72 -9.53 14.85
C ILE A 149 -3.61 -9.43 13.33
N ILE A 150 -3.71 -8.23 12.76
CA ILE A 150 -3.75 -8.05 11.30
C ILE A 150 -2.40 -8.01 10.61
N LYS A 151 -1.32 -7.67 11.33
CA LYS A 151 0.05 -7.59 10.80
C LYS A 151 0.46 -8.79 9.92
N PRO A 152 0.31 -10.06 10.34
CA PRO A 152 0.69 -11.18 9.48
C PRO A 152 -0.11 -11.20 8.17
N PHE A 153 -1.42 -10.97 8.23
CA PHE A 153 -2.29 -10.93 7.05
C PHE A 153 -1.95 -9.77 6.12
N HIS A 154 -1.66 -8.60 6.68
CA HIS A 154 -1.24 -7.42 5.93
C HIS A 154 0.01 -7.72 5.10
N LYS A 155 1.05 -8.32 5.71
CA LYS A 155 2.28 -8.71 5.02
C LYS A 155 2.06 -9.71 3.88
N ILE A 156 1.13 -10.65 4.06
CA ILE A 156 0.78 -11.64 3.03
C ILE A 156 0.06 -10.95 1.87
N ILE A 157 -0.95 -10.13 2.17
CA ILE A 157 -1.77 -9.44 1.17
C ILE A 157 -0.90 -8.44 0.37
N ALA A 158 -0.07 -7.64 1.03
CA ALA A 158 0.80 -6.67 0.38
C ALA A 158 1.72 -7.35 -0.63
N ARG A 159 2.46 -8.39 -0.22
CA ARG A 159 3.31 -9.18 -1.12
C ARG A 159 2.50 -9.81 -2.26
N TYR A 160 1.32 -10.36 -1.97
CA TYR A 160 0.49 -11.02 -2.97
C TYR A 160 0.00 -10.04 -4.05
N CYS A 161 -0.42 -8.83 -3.68
CA CYS A 161 -0.82 -7.80 -4.64
C CYS A 161 0.34 -7.41 -5.58
N ILE A 162 1.55 -7.23 -5.03
CA ILE A 162 2.76 -6.92 -5.81
C ILE A 162 3.10 -8.07 -6.78
N VAL A 163 3.17 -9.30 -6.26
CA VAL A 163 3.44 -10.49 -7.07
C VAL A 163 2.41 -10.65 -8.19
N GLN A 164 1.14 -10.38 -7.91
CA GLN A 164 0.10 -10.46 -8.92
C GLN A 164 0.29 -9.40 -10.01
N ALA A 165 0.66 -8.16 -9.68
CA ALA A 165 0.94 -7.12 -10.66
C ALA A 165 2.05 -7.54 -11.63
N LEU A 166 3.16 -8.06 -11.08
CA LEU A 166 4.31 -8.57 -11.83
C LEU A 166 3.94 -9.78 -12.71
N LYS A 167 3.25 -10.79 -12.14
CA LYS A 167 2.82 -11.99 -12.90
C LYS A 167 1.90 -11.67 -14.06
N THR A 168 1.06 -10.65 -13.91
CA THR A 168 0.12 -10.21 -14.97
C THR A 168 0.71 -9.20 -15.95
N GLN A 169 2.02 -8.90 -15.87
CA GLN A 169 2.70 -7.96 -16.76
C GLN A 169 2.10 -6.53 -16.74
N ARG A 170 1.41 -6.16 -15.66
CA ARG A 170 1.00 -4.76 -15.41
C ARG A 170 2.19 -3.90 -14.99
N ILE A 171 3.20 -4.55 -14.41
CA ILE A 171 4.53 -4.00 -14.16
C ILE A 171 5.49 -4.89 -14.95
N PRO A 172 6.35 -4.33 -15.83
CA PRO A 172 7.30 -5.10 -16.60
C PRO A 172 8.35 -5.72 -15.68
N ASN A 173 8.71 -7.00 -15.86
CA ASN A 173 9.63 -7.70 -14.97
C ASN A 173 10.50 -8.74 -15.69
#